data_AF-A0A7C1NM58-F1
#
_entry.id   AF-A0A7C1NM58-F1
#
_cell.length_a   1.000
_cell.length_b   1.000
_cell.length_c   1.000
_cell.angle_alpha   90.00
_cell.angle_beta   90.00
_cell.angle_gamma   90.00
#
_symmetry.space_group_name_H-M   'P 1'
#
loop_
_entity.id
_entity.type
_entity.pdbx_description
1 polymer ?
#
loop_
_entity_poly.entity_id
_entity_poly.type
_entity_poly.pdbx_seq_one_letter_code
_entity_poly.pdbx_strand_id
1 'polypeptide(L)' 'ADIGMRMLSPRELFLAQGFREDYIIDPIYNGKPLTKTNQVKMVGNSVSPHPAKALVRANMGVD' A
#
# COMPACT_ATOMS: atom_id res chain seq x y z
N ALA A 1 23.87 16.55 -6.49
CA ALA A 1 22.47 16.98 -6.36
C ALA A 1 21.89 16.23 -5.18
N ASP A 2 21.55 16.94 -4.11
CA ASP A 2 20.90 16.35 -2.94
C ASP A 2 19.51 15.85 -3.37
N ILE A 3 19.24 14.56 -3.17
CA ILE A 3 17.95 13.95 -3.53
C ILE A 3 16.82 14.36 -2.58
N GLY A 4 17.11 15.14 -1.53
CA GLY A 4 16.14 15.76 -0.65
C GLY A 4 15.37 14.74 0.20
N MET A 5 15.50 14.79 1.52
CA MET A 5 14.68 13.96 2.39
C MET A 5 13.25 14.53 2.46
N ARG A 6 12.28 13.77 1.95
CA ARG A 6 10.85 14.06 2.13
C ARG A 6 10.06 12.81 2.50
N MET A 7 8.90 13.03 3.10
CA MET A 7 7.94 11.95 3.28
C MET A 7 7.43 11.46 1.92
N LEU A 8 7.30 10.14 1.82
CA LEU A 8 6.63 9.51 0.70
C LEU A 8 5.15 9.94 0.65
N SER A 9 4.64 10.14 -0.56
CA SER A 9 3.21 10.32 -0.81
C SER A 9 2.46 9.01 -0.56
N PRO A 10 1.13 9.06 -0.34
CA PRO A 10 0.33 7.84 -0.20
C PRO A 10 0.54 6.87 -1.36
N ARG A 11 0.52 7.35 -2.61
CA ARG A 11 0.73 6.50 -3.78
C ARG A 11 2.09 5.78 -3.75
N GLU A 12 3.16 6.49 -3.40
CA GLU A 12 4.49 5.89 -3.26
C GLU A 12 4.53 4.83 -2.14
N LEU A 13 3.85 5.06 -1.02
CA LEU A 13 3.74 4.07 0.07
C LEU A 13 3.01 2.81 -0.38
N PHE A 14 1.88 2.93 -1.08
CA PHE A 14 1.13 1.77 -1.59
C PHE A 14 1.94 0.98 -2.63
N LEU A 15 2.63 1.67 -3.54
CA LEU A 15 3.51 1.02 -4.51
C LEU A 15 4.67 0.29 -3.83
N ALA A 16 5.32 0.91 -2.85
CA ALA A 16 6.39 0.29 -2.06
C ALA A 16 5.91 -0.95 -1.29
N GLN A 17 4.65 -0.96 -0.86
CA GLN A 17 4.03 -2.09 -0.20
C GLN A 17 3.63 -3.23 -1.16
N GLY A 18 3.77 -3.02 -2.49
CA GLY A 18 3.51 -4.03 -3.52
C GLY A 18 2.06 -4.03 -4.03
N PHE A 19 1.30 -2.97 -3.77
CA PHE A 19 -0.02 -2.80 -4.39
C PHE A 19 0.12 -2.48 -5.87
N ARG A 20 -0.88 -2.88 -6.64
CA ARG A 20 -0.96 -2.52 -8.06
C ARG A 20 -1.14 -1.01 -8.22
N GLU A 21 -0.66 -0.48 -9.35
CA GLU A 21 -0.77 0.94 -9.69
C GLU A 21 -2.24 1.40 -9.76
N ASP A 22 -3.12 0.53 -10.23
CA ASP A 22 -4.57 0.74 -10.35
C ASP A 22 -5.34 0.56 -9.03
N TYR A 23 -4.67 0.29 -7.91
CA TYR A 23 -5.33 0.17 -6.61
C TYR A 23 -5.89 1.53 -6.17
N ILE A 24 -7.17 1.54 -5.79
CA ILE A 24 -7.91 2.73 -5.35
C ILE A 24 -7.50 3.05 -3.91
N ILE A 25 -6.78 4.16 -3.72
CA ILE A 25 -6.27 4.59 -2.39
C ILE A 25 -7.06 5.77 -1.81
N ASP A 26 -7.83 6.46 -2.64
CA ASP A 26 -8.55 7.69 -2.35
C ASP A 26 -10.05 7.57 -2.67
N PRO A 27 -10.74 6.51 -2.17
CA PRO A 27 -12.15 6.33 -2.46
C PRO A 27 -12.98 7.50 -1.91
N ILE A 28 -14.05 7.82 -2.63
CA ILE A 28 -15.11 8.71 -2.15
C ILE A 28 -16.19 7.84 -1.51
N TYR A 29 -16.47 8.07 -0.23
CA TYR A 29 -17.52 7.38 0.50
C TYR A 29 -18.55 8.39 1.01
N ASN A 30 -19.82 8.22 0.64
CA ASN A 30 -20.90 9.15 0.97
C ASN A 30 -20.56 10.62 0.65
N GLY A 31 -19.99 10.85 -0.53
CA GLY A 31 -19.57 12.18 -0.99
C GLY A 31 -18.34 12.77 -0.29
N LYS A 32 -17.69 12.02 0.60
CA LYS A 32 -16.50 12.47 1.32
C LYS A 32 -15.25 11.71 0.86
N PRO A 33 -14.16 12.41 0.48
CA PRO A 33 -12.91 11.75 0.11
C PRO A 33 -12.20 11.21 1.35
N LEU A 34 -11.44 10.14 1.17
CA LEU A 34 -10.54 9.63 2.20
C LEU A 34 -9.35 10.58 2.39
N THR A 35 -9.17 11.11 3.61
CA THR A 35 -8.08 12.05 3.92
C THR A 35 -6.71 11.41 3.73
N LYS A 36 -5.70 12.22 3.37
CA LYS A 36 -4.30 11.76 3.24
C LYS A 36 -3.81 11.01 4.49
N THR A 37 -4.14 11.50 5.69
CA THR A 37 -3.80 10.84 6.96
C THR A 37 -4.43 9.46 7.06
N ASN A 38 -5.69 9.31 6.65
CA ASN A 38 -6.34 8.01 6.62
C ASN A 38 -5.70 7.08 5.58
N GLN A 39 -5.35 7.58 4.39
CA GLN A 39 -4.64 6.76 3.39
C GLN A 39 -3.32 6.21 3.94
N VAL A 40 -2.52 7.06 4.58
CA VAL A 40 -1.26 6.66 5.24
C VAL A 40 -1.50 5.65 6.36
N LYS A 41 -2.55 5.85 7.18
CA LYS A 41 -2.94 4.89 8.21
C LYS A 41 -3.33 3.52 7.62
N MET A 42 -4.07 3.50 6.52
CA MET A 42 -4.51 2.26 5.88
C MET A 42 -3.33 1.47 5.31
N VAL A 43 -2.43 2.12 4.57
CA VAL A 43 -1.24 1.42 4.04
C VAL A 43 -0.32 0.94 5.17
N GLY A 44 -0.15 1.73 6.23
CA GLY A 44 0.65 1.35 7.39
C GLY A 44 0.13 0.14 8.17
N ASN A 45 -1.17 -0.18 8.04
CA ASN A 45 -1.79 -1.37 8.64
C ASN A 45 -2.09 -2.48 7.63
N SER A 46 -1.64 -2.34 6.38
CA SER A 46 -1.85 -3.32 5.34
C SER A 46 -0.78 -4.41 5.33
N VAL A 47 -1.04 -5.51 4.62
CA VAL A 47 -0.08 -6.60 4.44
C VAL A 47 0.47 -6.55 3.01
N SER A 48 1.80 -6.65 2.86
CA SER A 48 2.42 -6.67 1.55
C SER A 48 2.09 -7.96 0.78
N PRO A 49 1.57 -7.90 -0.45
CA PRO A 49 1.12 -9.09 -1.19
C PRO A 49 2.22 -10.10 -1.50
N HIS A 50 3.44 -9.63 -1.79
CA HIS A 50 4.55 -10.50 -2.20
C HIS A 50 5.02 -11.45 -1.10
N PRO A 51 5.41 -10.97 0.11
CA PRO A 51 5.79 -11.86 1.20
C PRO A 51 4.60 -12.70 1.70
N ALA A 52 3.38 -12.16 1.71
CA ALA A 52 2.20 -12.93 2.09
C ALA A 52 1.97 -14.11 1.14
N LYS A 53 2.08 -13.90 -0.16
CA LYS A 53 1.96 -14.97 -1.17
C LYS A 53 3.04 -16.04 -1.02
N ALA A 54 4.30 -15.64 -0.77
CA ALA A 54 5.39 -16.58 -0.54
C ALA A 54 5.15 -17.44 0.72
N LEU A 55 4.71 -16.82 1.82
CA LEU A 55 4.42 -17.51 3.07
C LEU A 55 3.28 -18.53 2.90
N VAL A 56 2.19 -18.15 2.21
CA VAL A 56 1.08 -19.06 1.95
C VAL A 56 1.52 -20.26 1.09
N ARG A 57 2.33 -20.03 0.05
CA ARG A 57 2.86 -21.12 -0.80
C ARG A 57 3.71 -22.11 0.00
N ALA A 58 4.65 -21.60 0.79
CA ALA A 58 5.49 -22.43 1.65
C ALA A 58 4.68 -23.29 2.62
N ASN A 59 3.60 -22.73 3.18
CA ASN A 59 2.74 -23.45 4.12
C ASN A 59 1.81 -24.47 3.44
N MET A 60 1.40 -24.19 2.20
CA MET A 60 0.46 -25.05 1.45
C MET A 60 1.16 -26.09 0.58
N GLY A 61 2.49 -26.04 0.43
CA GLY A 61 3.26 -26.98 -0.40
C GLY A 61 2.96 -26.87 -1.89
N VAL A 62 2.52 -25.69 -2.34
CA VAL A 62 2.18 -25.40 -3.75
C VAL A 62 3.23 -24.47 -4.34
N ASP A 63 4.23 -25.06 -4.99
CA ASP A 63 5.22 -24.37 -5.82
C ASP A 63 4.93 -24.57 -7.30
#